data_AF-A0A1F9ZPW1-F1
#
_entry.id   AF-A0A1F9ZPW1-F1
#
_cell.length_a   1.000
_cell.length_b   1.000
_cell.length_c   1.000
_cell.angle_alpha   90.00
_cell.angle_beta   90.00
_cell.angle_gamma   90.00
#
_symmetry.space_group_name_H-M   'P 1'
#
loop_
_entity.id
_entity.type
_entity.pdbx_description
1 polymer ?
#
loop_
_entity_poly.entity_id
_entity_poly.type
_entity_poly.pdbx_seq_one_letter_code
_entity_poly.pdbx_strand_id
1 'polypeptide(L)'
;MDERRILETAMLAGEIMSASGAESYRVEDTMNRILHTADAKSAEAFAVVTGVFATLETENEVVTRVKRIAHRDINLAKIAEVNEISRLYCQNQITLETAYDRLQHFTVRSYSKSIHNLAILLLVLSFSFLLGGGIQEGVLASINGVLLIGALLLVDRAQVTPFLRTL
;
A
#
# COMPACT_ATOMS: atom_id res chain seq x y z
N MET A 1 -21.17 -9.84 16.54
CA MET A 1 -19.92 -10.07 15.78
C MET A 1 -18.81 -10.04 16.80
N ASP A 2 -17.70 -10.77 16.62
CA ASP A 2 -16.61 -10.69 17.58
C ASP A 2 -15.89 -9.34 17.41
N GLU A 3 -16.09 -8.40 18.35
CA GLU A 3 -15.50 -7.06 18.36
C GLU A 3 -13.97 -7.12 18.25
N ARG A 4 -13.38 -8.16 18.83
CA ARG A 4 -11.94 -8.43 18.74
C ARG A 4 -11.51 -8.76 17.32
N ARG A 5 -12.33 -9.45 16.54
CA ARG A 5 -12.06 -9.73 15.13
C ARG A 5 -12.14 -8.49 14.26
N ILE A 6 -13.04 -7.55 14.58
CA ILE A 6 -13.12 -6.26 13.90
C ILE A 6 -11.83 -5.47 14.16
N LEU A 7 -11.38 -5.41 15.42
CA LEU A 7 -10.11 -4.80 15.79
C LEU A 7 -8.91 -5.45 15.08
N GLU A 8 -8.83 -6.78 15.04
CA GLU A 8 -7.78 -7.51 14.33
C GLU A 8 -7.78 -7.20 12.83
N THR A 9 -8.96 -7.10 12.21
CA THR A 9 -9.12 -6.79 10.78
C THR A 9 -8.69 -5.36 10.48
N ALA A 10 -9.09 -4.39 11.31
CA ALA A 10 -8.65 -3.00 11.18
C ALA A 10 -7.13 -2.88 11.34
N MET A 11 -6.54 -3.55 12.34
CA MET A 11 -5.10 -3.57 12.55
C MET A 11 -4.33 -4.16 11.37
N LEU A 12 -4.83 -5.25 10.79
CA LEU A 12 -4.23 -5.88 9.61
C LEU A 12 -4.29 -4.93 8.40
N ALA A 13 -5.45 -4.33 8.12
CA ALA A 13 -5.61 -3.34 7.06
C ALA A 13 -4.64 -2.17 7.23
N GLY A 14 -4.54 -1.64 8.46
CA GLY A 14 -3.63 -0.54 8.79
C GLY A 14 -2.16 -0.89 8.60
N GLU A 15 -1.76 -2.08 9.02
CA GLU A 15 -0.40 -2.61 8.83
C GLU A 15 -0.04 -2.69 7.35
N ILE A 16 -0.93 -3.27 6.54
CA ILE A 16 -0.71 -3.42 5.11
C ILE A 16 -0.62 -2.06 4.42
N MET A 17 -1.56 -1.16 4.69
CA MET A 17 -1.57 0.17 4.08
C MET A 17 -0.31 0.96 4.44
N SER A 18 0.07 0.96 5.72
CA SER A 18 1.28 1.65 6.19
C SER A 18 2.56 1.05 5.62
N ALA A 19 2.65 -0.28 5.55
CA ALA A 19 3.77 -0.98 4.94
C ALA A 19 3.84 -0.76 3.42
N SER A 20 2.70 -0.48 2.78
CA SER A 20 2.60 -0.24 1.34
C SER A 20 2.83 1.23 0.92
N GLY A 21 3.15 2.12 1.87
CA GLY A 21 3.42 3.53 1.62
C GLY A 21 2.18 4.44 1.56
N ALA A 22 1.04 4.02 2.13
CA ALA A 22 -0.11 4.91 2.25
C ALA A 22 0.16 6.07 3.22
N GLU A 23 -0.44 7.23 2.93
CA GLU A 23 -0.43 8.39 3.81
C GLU A 23 -1.18 8.09 5.12
N SER A 24 -0.69 8.60 6.26
CA SER A 24 -1.24 8.30 7.59
C SER A 24 -2.74 8.52 7.69
N TYR A 25 -3.25 9.65 7.19
CA TYR A 25 -4.69 9.95 7.29
C TYR A 25 -5.55 8.95 6.48
N ARG A 26 -5.03 8.37 5.39
CA ARG A 26 -5.73 7.33 4.61
C ARG A 26 -5.71 5.99 5.32
N VAL A 27 -4.63 5.70 6.06
CA VAL A 27 -4.54 4.53 6.93
C VAL A 27 -5.59 4.65 8.04
N GLU A 28 -5.63 5.80 8.72
CA GLU A 28 -6.58 6.10 9.79
C GLU A 28 -8.03 6.03 9.31
N ASP A 29 -8.37 6.65 8.18
CA ASP A 29 -9.72 6.60 7.59
C ASP A 29 -10.18 5.15 7.35
N THR A 30 -9.32 4.32 6.75
CA THR A 30 -9.67 2.92 6.49
C THR A 30 -9.80 2.10 7.76
N MET A 31 -8.91 2.28 8.74
CA MET A 31 -8.99 1.59 10.02
C MET A 31 -10.25 2.00 10.79
N ASN A 32 -10.51 3.30 10.91
CA ASN A 32 -11.70 3.83 11.59
C ASN A 32 -12.99 3.35 10.90
N ARG A 33 -13.02 3.34 9.57
CA ARG A 33 -14.16 2.81 8.80
C ARG A 33 -14.48 1.35 9.16
N ILE A 34 -13.45 0.50 9.33
CA ILE A 34 -13.62 -0.90 9.77
C ILE A 34 -14.03 -0.93 11.25
N LEU A 35 -13.37 -0.17 12.13
CA LEU A 35 -13.65 -0.17 13.56
C LEU A 35 -15.09 0.26 13.90
N HIS A 36 -15.64 1.23 13.18
CA HIS A 36 -17.00 1.73 13.39
C HIS A 36 -18.10 0.74 13.00
N THR A 37 -17.77 -0.45 12.50
CA THR A 37 -18.75 -1.54 12.34
C THR A 37 -18.94 -2.36 13.62
N ALA A 38 -18.08 -2.17 14.64
CA ALA A 38 -18.22 -2.81 15.94
C ALA A 38 -19.28 -2.12 16.79
N ASP A 39 -19.96 -2.91 17.65
CA ASP A 39 -20.84 -2.38 18.68
C ASP A 39 -20.01 -1.94 19.89
N ALA A 40 -19.43 -0.75 19.80
CA ALA A 40 -18.49 -0.19 20.76
C ALA A 40 -18.87 1.24 21.16
N LYS A 41 -18.61 1.61 22.42
CA LYS A 41 -18.81 2.99 22.92
C LYS A 41 -17.89 3.98 22.22
N SER A 42 -16.64 3.57 22.02
CA SER A 42 -15.65 4.36 21.32
C SER A 42 -14.72 3.44 20.52
N ALA A 43 -14.31 3.90 19.34
CA ALA A 43 -13.35 3.22 18.51
C ALA A 43 -12.50 4.28 17.79
N GLU A 44 -11.18 4.15 17.88
CA GLU A 44 -10.26 5.13 17.31
C GLU A 44 -8.99 4.44 16.79
N ALA A 45 -8.60 4.81 15.57
CA ALA A 45 -7.37 4.42 14.93
C ALA A 45 -6.44 5.62 14.73
N PHE A 46 -5.15 5.40 14.94
CA PHE A 46 -4.11 6.40 14.79
C PHE A 46 -2.90 5.79 14.06
N ALA A 47 -2.29 6.54 13.14
CA ALA A 47 -1.17 6.06 12.34
C ALA A 47 0.00 7.06 12.31
N VAL A 48 1.18 6.57 12.67
CA VAL A 48 2.45 7.30 12.51
C VAL A 48 3.34 6.58 11.50
N VAL A 49 4.42 7.25 11.08
CA VAL A 49 5.35 6.76 10.06
C VAL A 49 5.82 5.31 10.32
N THR A 50 5.99 4.92 11.58
CA THR A 50 6.55 3.62 11.96
C THR A 50 5.57 2.71 12.71
N GLY A 51 4.28 3.05 12.78
CA GLY A 51 3.34 2.27 13.57
C GLY A 51 1.88 2.63 13.37
N VAL A 52 1.02 1.65 13.61
CA VAL A 52 -0.43 1.82 13.65
C VAL A 52 -0.97 1.38 14.99
N PHE A 53 -2.00 2.09 15.44
CA PHE A 53 -2.63 1.93 16.74
C PHE A 53 -4.14 1.87 16.53
N ALA A 54 -4.82 1.02 17.29
CA ALA A 54 -6.27 1.00 17.35
C ALA A 54 -6.72 0.73 18.77
N THR A 55 -7.70 1.48 19.23
CA THR A 55 -8.37 1.29 20.52
C THR A 55 -9.84 1.03 20.27
N LEU A 56 -10.39 0.04 20.97
CA LEU A 56 -11.80 -0.30 20.97
C LEU A 56 -12.29 -0.40 22.41
N GLU A 57 -13.31 0.39 22.75
CA GLU A 57 -13.95 0.40 24.07
C GLU A 57 -15.37 -0.16 23.97
N THR A 58 -15.59 -1.29 24.64
CA THR A 58 -16.90 -1.93 24.79
C THR A 58 -17.46 -1.62 26.18
N GLU A 59 -18.67 -2.10 26.47
CA GLU A 59 -19.26 -2.00 27.83
C GLU A 59 -18.37 -2.61 28.93
N ASN A 60 -17.62 -3.67 28.59
CA ASN A 60 -16.93 -4.50 29.57
C ASN A 60 -15.41 -4.32 29.57
N GLU A 61 -14.82 -3.91 28.44
CA GLU A 61 -13.36 -3.81 28.29
C GLU A 61 -12.92 -2.72 27.31
N VAL A 62 -11.72 -2.19 27.57
CA VAL A 62 -10.96 -1.33 26.65
C VAL A 62 -9.77 -2.12 26.14
N VAL A 63 -9.66 -2.29 24.83
CA VAL A 63 -8.57 -3.01 24.18
C VAL A 63 -7.83 -2.08 23.23
N THR A 64 -6.55 -1.85 23.51
CA THR A 64 -5.63 -1.16 22.59
C THR A 64 -4.68 -2.17 21.95
N ARG A 65 -4.48 -2.04 20.64
CA ARG A 65 -3.51 -2.79 19.85
C ARG A 65 -2.54 -1.84 19.18
N VAL A 66 -1.28 -2.26 19.13
CA VAL A 66 -0.18 -1.51 18.54
C VAL A 66 0.60 -2.44 17.63
N LYS A 67 0.91 -1.96 16.42
CA LYS A 67 1.76 -2.68 15.48
C LYS A 67 2.85 -1.75 14.95
N ARG A 68 4.11 -2.16 15.12
CA ARG A 68 5.27 -1.50 14.52
C ARG A 68 5.42 -1.94 13.08
N ILE A 69 5.66 -0.98 12.19
CA ILE A 69 5.95 -1.22 10.78
C ILE A 69 7.46 -1.15 10.59
N ALA A 70 8.11 -2.30 10.39
CA ALA A 70 9.56 -2.41 10.27
C ALA A 70 10.05 -2.28 8.81
N HIS A 71 9.25 -2.76 7.86
CA HIS A 71 9.58 -2.74 6.43
C HIS A 71 8.48 -2.01 5.67
N ARG A 72 8.89 -1.16 4.73
CA ARG A 72 7.99 -0.40 3.87
C ARG A 72 8.47 -0.50 2.44
N ASP A 73 7.51 -0.67 1.53
CA ASP A 73 7.72 -0.66 0.09
C ASP A 73 6.49 -0.01 -0.55
N ILE A 74 6.67 0.80 -1.60
CA ILE A 74 5.55 1.48 -2.22
C ILE A 74 4.79 0.50 -3.09
N ASN A 75 3.55 0.18 -2.71
CA ASN A 75 2.70 -0.72 -3.47
C ASN A 75 1.26 -0.21 -3.54
N LEU A 76 1.00 0.62 -4.55
CA LEU A 76 -0.32 1.23 -4.76
C LEU A 76 -1.42 0.19 -5.02
N ALA A 77 -1.07 -0.97 -5.58
CA ALA A 77 -2.04 -2.04 -5.82
C ALA A 77 -2.55 -2.64 -4.50
N LYS A 78 -1.67 -2.86 -3.52
CA LYS A 78 -2.08 -3.28 -2.16
C LYS A 78 -2.96 -2.23 -1.49
N ILE A 79 -2.61 -0.94 -1.62
CA ILE A 79 -3.41 0.16 -1.07
C ILE A 79 -4.82 0.18 -1.68
N ALA A 80 -4.93 0.00 -3.00
CA ALA A 80 -6.21 -0.05 -3.69
C ALA A 80 -7.06 -1.24 -3.23
N GLU A 81 -6.44 -2.42 -3.15
CA GLU A 81 -7.11 -3.66 -2.71
C GLU A 81 -7.65 -3.55 -1.27
N VAL A 82 -6.84 -3.07 -0.32
CA VAL A 82 -7.30 -2.88 1.07
C VAL A 82 -8.47 -1.90 1.14
N ASN A 83 -8.39 -0.79 0.39
CA ASN A 83 -9.48 0.18 0.34
C ASN A 83 -10.76 -0.44 -0.22
N GLU A 84 -10.67 -1.24 -1.28
CA GLU A 84 -11.81 -1.95 -1.85
C GLU A 84 -12.42 -2.95 -0.85
N ILE A 85 -11.59 -3.81 -0.24
CA ILE A 85 -12.03 -4.76 0.79
C ILE A 85 -12.75 -4.05 1.94
N SER A 86 -12.16 -2.95 2.45
CA SER A 86 -12.78 -2.18 3.54
C SER A 86 -14.14 -1.60 3.15
N ARG A 87 -14.30 -1.12 1.90
CA ARG A 87 -15.57 -0.58 1.41
C ARG A 87 -16.62 -1.67 1.24
N LEU A 88 -16.26 -2.80 0.64
CA LEU A 88 -17.16 -3.94 0.46
C LEU A 88 -17.65 -4.46 1.81
N TYR A 89 -16.74 -4.58 2.79
CA TYR A 89 -17.08 -5.01 4.14
C TYR A 89 -18.05 -4.04 4.83
N CYS A 90 -17.73 -2.75 4.86
CA CYS A 90 -18.57 -1.74 5.53
C CYS A 90 -19.92 -1.51 4.81
N GLN A 91 -20.04 -1.89 3.54
CA GLN A 91 -21.29 -1.89 2.78
C GLN A 91 -22.08 -3.21 2.92
N ASN A 92 -21.65 -4.11 3.80
CA ASN A 92 -22.24 -5.44 4.01
C ASN A 92 -22.28 -6.32 2.75
N GLN A 93 -21.39 -6.08 1.78
CA GLN A 93 -21.28 -6.89 0.56
C GLN A 93 -20.43 -8.15 0.77
N ILE A 94 -19.54 -8.15 1.77
CA ILE A 94 -18.74 -9.31 2.20
C ILE A 94 -18.78 -9.42 3.72
N THR A 95 -18.59 -10.65 4.24
CA THR A 95 -18.52 -10.88 5.69
C THR A 95 -17.18 -10.44 6.28
N LEU A 96 -17.11 -10.30 7.60
CA LEU A 96 -15.88 -9.98 8.32
C LEU A 96 -14.79 -11.04 8.07
N GLU A 97 -15.16 -12.31 8.08
CA GLU A 97 -14.26 -13.43 7.82
C GLU A 97 -13.70 -13.36 6.40
N THR A 98 -14.57 -13.08 5.42
CA THR A 98 -14.16 -12.91 4.02
C THR A 98 -13.22 -11.72 3.85
N ALA A 99 -13.49 -10.61 4.53
CA ALA A 99 -12.63 -9.44 4.51
C ALA A 99 -11.24 -9.74 5.10
N TYR A 100 -11.21 -10.38 6.28
CA TYR A 100 -9.99 -10.78 6.95
C TYR A 100 -9.16 -11.76 6.10
N ASP A 101 -9.79 -12.78 5.52
CA ASP A 101 -9.12 -13.78 4.68
C ASP A 101 -8.53 -13.14 3.41
N ARG A 102 -9.26 -12.21 2.77
CA ARG A 102 -8.75 -11.46 1.62
C ARG A 102 -7.57 -10.56 1.97
N LEU A 103 -7.59 -9.92 3.15
CA LEU A 103 -6.45 -9.13 3.63
C LEU A 103 -5.22 -9.99 3.91
N GLN A 104 -5.39 -11.24 4.34
CA GLN A 104 -4.28 -12.17 4.53
C GLN A 104 -3.68 -12.67 3.21
N HIS A 105 -4.50 -12.83 2.17
CA HIS A 105 -4.11 -13.51 0.92
C HIS A 105 -4.12 -12.57 -0.29
N PHE A 106 -3.24 -11.56 -0.28
CA PHE A 106 -3.09 -10.70 -1.45
C PHE A 106 -2.64 -11.46 -2.70
N THR A 107 -3.41 -11.30 -3.78
CA THR A 107 -3.00 -11.69 -5.12
C THR A 107 -2.63 -10.46 -5.93
N VAL A 108 -1.57 -9.75 -5.53
CA VAL A 108 -1.11 -8.61 -6.33
C VAL A 108 -0.52 -9.14 -7.63
N ARG A 109 -1.12 -8.77 -8.77
CA ARG A 109 -0.56 -9.07 -10.09
C ARG A 109 0.84 -8.46 -10.20
N SER A 110 1.83 -9.32 -10.39
CA SER A 110 3.17 -8.89 -10.75
C SER A 110 3.25 -8.73 -12.27
N TYR A 111 3.65 -7.55 -12.73
CA TYR A 111 3.87 -7.32 -14.16
C TYR A 111 5.17 -8.00 -14.60
N SER A 112 5.20 -8.51 -15.83
CA SER A 112 6.44 -9.06 -16.38
C SER A 112 7.50 -7.96 -16.52
N LYS A 113 8.78 -8.34 -16.34
CA LYS A 113 9.91 -7.39 -16.43
C LYS A 113 9.92 -6.63 -17.77
N SER A 114 9.51 -7.29 -18.86
CA SER A 114 9.43 -6.66 -20.19
C SER A 114 8.38 -5.55 -20.26
N ILE A 115 7.20 -5.74 -19.68
CA ILE A 115 6.15 -4.72 -19.62
C ILE A 115 6.62 -3.54 -18.78
N HIS A 116 7.27 -3.81 -17.64
CA HIS A 116 7.83 -2.77 -16.78
C HIS A 116 8.88 -1.93 -17.51
N ASN A 117 9.83 -2.56 -18.20
CA ASN A 117 10.86 -1.86 -18.98
C ASN A 117 10.26 -1.03 -20.12
N LEU A 118 9.25 -1.55 -20.82
CA LEU A 118 8.55 -0.81 -21.86
C LEU A 118 7.82 0.41 -21.28
N ALA A 119 7.19 0.27 -20.10
CA ALA A 119 6.53 1.38 -19.43
C ALA A 119 7.51 2.48 -19.03
N ILE A 120 8.72 2.13 -18.55
CA ILE A 120 9.78 3.12 -18.25
C ILE A 120 10.15 3.92 -19.51
N LEU A 121 10.40 3.24 -20.65
CA LEU A 121 10.74 3.92 -21.90
C LEU A 121 9.63 4.85 -22.37
N LEU A 122 8.38 4.38 -22.34
CA LEU A 122 7.22 5.16 -22.73
C LEU A 122 7.03 6.38 -21.82
N LEU A 123 7.25 6.22 -20.52
CA LEU A 123 7.15 7.29 -19.53
C LEU A 123 8.18 8.40 -19.82
N VAL A 124 9.46 8.03 -19.96
CA VAL A 124 10.55 8.98 -20.23
C VAL A 124 10.32 9.73 -21.54
N LEU A 125 9.91 9.02 -22.60
CA LEU A 125 9.57 9.61 -23.89
C LEU A 125 8.38 10.58 -23.78
N SER A 126 7.32 10.18 -23.07
CA SER A 126 6.12 10.99 -22.89
C SER A 126 6.41 12.28 -22.14
N PHE A 127 7.22 12.23 -21.08
CA PHE A 127 7.64 13.43 -20.34
C PHE A 127 8.49 14.38 -21.18
N SER A 128 9.36 13.86 -22.06
CA SER A 128 10.13 14.69 -22.98
C SER A 128 9.22 15.56 -23.86
N PHE A 129 8.17 14.97 -24.45
CA PHE A 129 7.21 15.73 -25.25
C PHE A 129 6.28 16.61 -24.40
N LEU A 130 5.85 16.13 -23.23
CA LEU A 130 5.01 16.89 -22.31
C LEU A 130 5.66 18.21 -21.86
N LEU A 131 6.97 18.21 -21.66
CA LEU A 131 7.75 19.39 -21.28
C LEU A 131 8.14 20.28 -22.48
N GLY A 132 7.57 20.02 -23.67
CA GLY A 132 7.78 20.82 -24.87
C GLY A 132 9.02 20.43 -25.69
N GLY A 133 9.62 19.27 -25.43
CA GLY A 133 10.72 18.74 -26.24
C GLY A 133 10.26 18.33 -27.64
N GLY A 134 11.15 18.49 -28.62
CA GLY A 134 10.96 18.01 -29.98
C GLY A 134 11.40 16.57 -30.17
N ILE A 135 11.51 16.16 -31.44
CA ILE A 135 11.92 14.80 -31.81
C ILE A 135 13.36 14.51 -31.35
N GLN A 136 14.25 15.51 -31.38
CA GLN A 136 15.65 15.35 -30.94
C GLN A 136 15.73 15.06 -29.44
N GLU A 137 14.98 15.80 -28.63
CA GLU A 137 14.86 15.60 -27.19
C GLU A 137 14.23 14.23 -26.89
N GLY A 138 13.23 13.80 -27.65
CA GLY A 138 12.63 12.47 -27.52
C GLY A 138 13.62 11.33 -27.78
N VAL A 139 14.51 11.47 -28.77
CA VAL A 139 15.56 10.49 -29.05
C VAL A 139 16.59 10.46 -27.92
N LEU A 140 17.05 11.63 -27.45
CA LEU A 140 17.99 11.71 -26.32
C LEU A 140 17.39 11.14 -25.03
N ALA A 141 16.11 11.42 -24.76
CA ALA A 141 15.37 10.89 -23.63
C ALA A 141 15.25 9.36 -23.70
N SER A 142 15.02 8.81 -24.90
CA SER A 142 14.95 7.36 -25.10
C SER A 142 16.28 6.67 -24.81
N ILE A 143 17.41 7.26 -25.22
CA ILE A 143 18.76 6.75 -24.89
C ILE A 143 18.96 6.74 -23.37
N ASN A 144 18.59 7.82 -22.68
CA ASN A 144 18.64 7.89 -21.22
C ASN A 144 17.75 6.83 -20.55
N GLY A 145 16.56 6.57 -21.09
CA GLY A 145 15.68 5.51 -20.60
C GLY A 145 16.30 4.11 -20.72
N VAL A 146 16.97 3.81 -21.85
CA VAL A 146 17.69 2.54 -22.02
C VAL A 146 18.87 2.42 -21.04
N LEU A 147 19.62 3.51 -20.85
CA LEU A 147 20.72 3.56 -19.89
C LEU A 147 20.22 3.30 -18.46
N LEU A 148 19.09 3.92 -18.07
CA LEU A 148 18.44 3.70 -16.78
C LEU A 148 18.03 2.22 -16.59
N ILE A 149 17.41 1.60 -17.61
CA ILE A 149 17.04 0.18 -17.55
C ILE A 149 18.30 -0.69 -17.39
N GLY A 150 19.37 -0.38 -18.12
CA GLY A 150 20.66 -1.07 -17.97
C GLY A 150 21.22 -0.97 -16.56
N ALA A 151 21.18 0.22 -15.95
CA ALA A 151 21.60 0.43 -14.57
C ALA A 151 20.75 -0.36 -13.57
N LEU A 152 19.42 -0.37 -13.73
CA LEU A 152 18.51 -1.14 -12.87
C LEU A 152 18.77 -2.65 -12.96
N LEU A 153 19.02 -3.18 -14.17
CA LEU A 153 19.37 -4.59 -14.36
C LEU A 153 20.72 -4.96 -13.74
N LEU A 154 21.69 -4.04 -13.76
CA LEU A 154 22.99 -4.22 -13.08
C LEU A 154 22.82 -4.24 -11.56
N VAL A 155 22.02 -3.34 -11.01
CA VAL A 155 21.70 -3.31 -9.56
C VAL A 155 21.01 -4.60 -9.13
N ASP A 156 20.01 -5.06 -9.90
CA ASP A 156 19.32 -6.33 -9.63
C ASP A 156 20.29 -7.54 -9.70
N ARG A 157 21.24 -7.54 -10.65
CA ARG A 157 22.25 -8.61 -10.77
C ARG A 157 23.30 -8.58 -9.67
N ALA A 158 23.73 -7.41 -9.25
CA ALA A 158 24.82 -7.24 -8.29
C ALA A 158 24.38 -7.48 -6.83
N GLN A 159 23.10 -7.81 -6.58
CA GLN A 159 22.51 -7.97 -5.24
C GLN A 159 22.95 -6.87 -4.29
N VAL A 160 23.00 -5.64 -4.80
CA VAL A 160 23.53 -4.50 -4.06
C VAL A 160 22.71 -4.31 -2.79
N THR A 161 23.39 -4.14 -1.66
CA THR A 161 22.78 -4.05 -0.33
C THR A 161 21.58 -3.08 -0.28
N PRO A 162 20.56 -3.35 0.55
CA PRO A 162 19.29 -2.58 0.61
C PRO A 162 19.45 -1.06 0.71
N PHE A 163 20.57 -0.59 1.26
CA PHE A 163 20.95 0.83 1.37
C PHE A 163 20.97 1.58 0.02
N LEU A 164 21.46 0.96 -1.06
CA LEU A 164 21.48 1.60 -2.39
C LEU A 164 20.14 1.46 -3.14
N ARG A 165 19.22 0.64 -2.64
CA ARG A 165 17.88 0.45 -3.22
C ARG A 165 16.85 1.43 -2.69
N THR A 166 17.16 2.14 -1.60
CA THR A 166 16.26 3.05 -0.87
C THR A 166 16.68 4.51 -0.95
N LEU A 167 17.73 4.82 -1.72
CA LEU A 167 18.31 6.16 -1.91
C LEU A 167 17.82 6.78 -3.23
#